data_AF-A0A2P5NGV8-F1
#
_entry.id   AF-A0A2P5NGV8-F1
#
_cell.length_a   1.000
_cell.length_b   1.000
_cell.length_c   1.000
_cell.angle_alpha   90.00
_cell.angle_beta   90.00
_cell.angle_gamma   90.00
#
_symmetry.space_group_name_H-M   'P 1'
#
loop_
_entity.id
_entity.type
_entity.pdbx_description
1 polymer ?
#
loop_
_entity_poly.entity_id
_entity_poly.type
_entity_poly.pdbx_seq_one_letter_code
_entity_poly.pdbx_strand_id
1 'polypeptide(L)'
;MKIKYPTHALLVVFLCAVSVSAGAAEYIYRDLMGNTLNSAKCDTEAAAMQNASKSYNIDRYSKRFCQSQGYGWHVDDVKSPGKTVCVPCDKQTGLQKCRQEDVVVTCKRIKPGSVGMLPGKG
;
A
#
# COMPACT_ATOMS: atom_id res chain seq x y z
N MET A 1 -15.77 50.09 37.15
CA MET A 1 -16.63 49.18 36.35
C MET A 1 -16.22 47.75 36.70
N LYS A 2 -17.03 47.01 37.48
CA LYS A 2 -16.68 45.65 37.96
C LYS A 2 -17.36 44.63 37.05
N ILE A 3 -16.57 43.98 36.19
CA ILE A 3 -17.05 42.95 35.27
C ILE A 3 -17.32 41.68 36.09
N LYS A 4 -18.59 41.27 36.24
CA LYS A 4 -18.99 40.01 36.87
C LYS A 4 -19.01 38.92 35.81
N TYR A 5 -17.99 38.08 35.75
CA TYR A 5 -18.00 36.90 34.88
C TYR A 5 -18.85 35.79 35.53
N PRO A 6 -19.81 35.18 34.82
CA PRO A 6 -20.65 34.13 35.37
C PRO A 6 -19.81 32.87 35.63
N THR A 7 -19.95 32.30 36.82
CA THR A 7 -19.25 31.10 37.32
C THR A 7 -19.42 29.87 36.42
N HIS A 8 -20.41 29.85 35.53
CA HIS A 8 -20.62 28.77 34.55
C HIS A 8 -19.72 28.86 33.31
N ALA A 9 -19.21 30.05 32.98
CA ALA A 9 -18.31 30.21 31.84
C ALA A 9 -16.93 29.58 32.11
N LEU A 10 -16.48 29.57 33.37
CA LEU A 10 -15.19 29.00 33.75
C LEU A 10 -15.17 27.46 33.70
N LEU A 11 -16.33 26.83 33.94
CA LEU A 11 -16.47 25.36 33.97
C LEU A 11 -16.52 24.74 32.56
N VAL A 12 -17.08 25.47 31.59
CA VAL A 12 -17.10 25.06 30.17
C VAL A 12 -15.70 25.15 29.54
N VAL A 13 -14.94 26.19 29.87
CA VAL A 13 -13.55 26.36 29.38
C VAL A 13 -12.64 25.26 29.93
N PHE A 14 -12.85 24.83 31.18
CA PHE A 14 -12.10 23.72 31.77
C PHE A 14 -12.42 22.37 31.10
N LEU A 15 -13.68 22.10 30.75
CA LEU A 15 -14.09 20.85 30.09
C LEU A 15 -13.52 20.69 28.67
N CYS A 16 -13.33 21.78 27.92
CA CYS A 16 -12.69 21.73 26.60
C CYS A 16 -11.17 21.48 26.70
N ALA A 17 -10.52 21.88 27.79
CA ALA A 17 -9.07 21.74 27.98
C ALA A 17 -8.62 20.30 28.30
N VAL A 18 -9.52 19.43 28.77
CA VAL A 18 -9.25 18.00 29.03
C VAL A 18 -9.62 17.08 27.86
N SER A 19 -9.77 17.63 26.66
CA SER A 19 -9.88 16.85 25.42
C SER A 19 -8.57 16.10 25.17
N VAL A 20 -8.42 14.93 25.78
CA VAL A 20 -7.30 14.00 25.58
C VAL A 20 -7.19 13.76 24.08
N SER A 21 -6.03 14.11 23.50
CA SER A 21 -5.70 13.81 22.12
C SER A 21 -5.77 12.29 21.92
N ALA A 22 -6.86 11.81 21.33
CA ALA A 22 -6.92 10.46 20.81
C ALA A 22 -5.85 10.36 19.72
N GLY A 23 -4.71 9.75 20.06
CA GLY A 23 -3.62 9.58 19.11
C GLY A 23 -4.14 8.83 17.88
N ALA A 24 -3.93 9.39 16.70
CA ALA A 24 -4.16 8.68 15.45
C ALA A 24 -2.97 7.77 15.15
N ALA A 25 -3.22 6.63 14.51
CA ALA A 25 -2.14 5.78 14.05
C ALA A 25 -1.29 6.55 13.03
N GLU A 26 -0.01 6.76 13.33
CA GLU A 26 0.97 7.29 12.39
C GLU A 26 1.38 6.17 11.43
N TYR A 27 1.49 6.52 10.15
CA TYR A 27 1.87 5.59 9.09
C TYR A 27 3.14 6.05 8.40
N ILE A 28 3.94 5.07 7.98
CA ILE A 28 5.09 5.27 7.10
C ILE A 28 4.67 4.81 5.71
N TYR A 29 4.91 5.67 4.73
CA TYR A 29 4.65 5.43 3.33
C TYR A 29 5.96 5.27 2.58
N ARG A 30 5.98 4.43 1.55
CA ARG A 30 7.13 4.33 0.64
C ARG A 30 6.70 3.87 -0.73
N ASP A 31 7.24 4.55 -1.73
CA ASP A 31 7.10 4.13 -3.12
C ASP A 31 8.12 3.04 -3.43
N LEU A 32 7.65 1.95 -4.01
CA LEU A 32 8.46 0.85 -4.51
C LEU A 32 8.20 0.69 -6.00
N MET A 33 9.26 0.42 -6.75
CA MET A 33 9.19 0.03 -8.15
C MET A 33 9.70 -1.40 -8.30
N GLY A 34 8.97 -2.23 -9.04
CA GLY A 34 9.35 -3.62 -9.22
C GLY A 34 8.72 -4.27 -10.45
N ASN A 35 9.31 -5.40 -10.84
CA ASN A 35 8.84 -6.20 -11.96
C ASN A 35 8.04 -7.38 -11.45
N THR A 36 6.92 -7.70 -12.11
CA THR A 36 6.18 -8.93 -11.82
C THR A 36 6.94 -10.14 -12.36
N LEU A 37 6.57 -11.33 -11.90
CA LEU A 37 7.06 -12.55 -12.52
C LEU A 37 6.30 -12.81 -13.82
N ASN A 38 6.97 -13.54 -14.72
CA ASN A 38 6.35 -14.06 -15.94
C ASN A 38 5.16 -14.98 -15.61
N SER A 39 4.20 -15.04 -16.53
CA SER A 39 3.15 -16.06 -16.49
C SER A 39 3.76 -17.47 -16.44
N ALA A 40 3.16 -18.34 -15.64
CA ALA A 40 3.59 -19.74 -15.57
C ALA A 40 3.37 -20.46 -16.91
N LYS A 41 2.28 -20.12 -17.60
CA LYS A 41 1.90 -20.66 -18.91
C LYS A 41 2.48 -19.81 -20.04
N CYS A 42 2.86 -20.49 -21.12
CA CYS A 42 3.11 -19.90 -22.42
C CYS A 42 1.79 -19.74 -23.16
N ASP A 43 1.57 -18.59 -23.77
CA ASP A 43 0.36 -18.28 -24.53
C ASP A 43 0.72 -17.50 -25.80
N THR A 44 -0.26 -17.28 -26.68
CA THR A 44 -0.08 -16.31 -27.77
C THR A 44 0.28 -14.95 -27.18
N GLU A 45 1.06 -14.13 -27.90
CA GLU A 45 1.50 -12.83 -27.40
C GLU A 45 0.33 -11.98 -26.86
N ALA A 46 -0.76 -11.87 -27.61
CA ALA A 46 -1.94 -11.12 -27.20
C ALA A 46 -2.55 -11.66 -25.88
N ALA A 47 -2.70 -12.98 -25.74
CA ALA A 47 -3.25 -13.58 -24.53
C ALA A 47 -2.29 -13.47 -23.34
N ALA A 48 -0.98 -13.63 -23.58
CA ALA A 48 0.06 -13.49 -22.58
C ALA A 48 0.13 -12.05 -22.05
N MET A 49 0.05 -11.06 -22.95
CA MET A 49 0.01 -9.64 -22.60
C MET A 49 -1.23 -9.32 -21.77
N GLN A 50 -2.40 -9.77 -22.22
CA GLN A 50 -3.66 -9.56 -21.52
C GLN A 50 -3.63 -10.20 -20.12
N ASN A 51 -3.03 -11.39 -19.99
CA ASN A 51 -2.86 -12.04 -18.70
C ASN A 51 -1.92 -11.25 -17.78
N ALA A 52 -0.78 -10.79 -18.29
CA ALA A 52 0.19 -10.03 -17.51
C ALA A 52 -0.38 -8.71 -16.99
N SER A 53 -1.20 -8.01 -17.78
CA SER A 53 -1.80 -6.71 -17.41
C SER A 53 -3.07 -6.80 -16.56
N LYS A 54 -3.52 -8.00 -16.19
CA LYS A 54 -4.70 -8.16 -15.30
C LYS A 54 -4.46 -7.43 -13.99
N SER A 55 -5.44 -6.62 -13.58
CA SER A 55 -5.45 -5.92 -12.28
C SER A 55 -5.21 -6.87 -11.10
N TYR A 56 -5.75 -8.09 -11.17
CA TYR A 56 -5.50 -9.15 -10.18
C TYR A 56 -4.00 -9.47 -10.02
N ASN A 57 -3.25 -9.55 -11.11
CA ASN A 57 -1.82 -9.83 -11.06
C ASN A 57 -1.07 -8.61 -10.50
N ILE A 58 -1.43 -7.41 -10.93
CA ILE A 58 -0.85 -6.17 -10.43
C ILE A 58 -1.06 -6.06 -8.91
N ASP A 59 -2.28 -6.24 -8.40
CA ASP A 59 -2.58 -6.23 -6.96
C ASP A 59 -1.79 -7.30 -6.20
N ARG A 60 -1.78 -8.54 -6.71
CA ARG A 60 -1.06 -9.65 -6.09
C ARG A 60 0.44 -9.36 -5.96
N TYR A 61 1.07 -8.83 -7.01
CA TYR A 61 2.49 -8.51 -6.97
C TYR A 61 2.78 -7.24 -6.18
N SER A 62 1.89 -6.24 -6.21
CA SER A 62 1.98 -5.03 -5.38
C SER A 62 2.06 -5.37 -3.90
N LYS A 63 1.19 -6.26 -3.43
CA LYS A 63 1.22 -6.78 -2.06
C LYS A 63 2.52 -7.49 -1.73
N ARG A 64 3.03 -8.31 -2.66
CA ARG A 64 4.32 -9.01 -2.49
C ARG A 64 5.50 -8.03 -2.43
N PHE A 65 5.49 -6.96 -3.21
CA PHE A 65 6.52 -5.93 -3.16
C PHE A 65 6.54 -5.27 -1.78
N CYS A 66 5.38 -4.79 -1.30
CA CYS A 66 5.27 -4.20 0.04
C CYS A 66 5.69 -5.18 1.15
N GLN A 67 5.27 -6.45 1.04
CA GLN A 67 5.62 -7.48 2.01
C GLN A 67 7.13 -7.72 2.06
N SER A 68 7.79 -7.81 0.90
CA SER A 68 9.23 -8.04 0.81
C SER A 68 10.07 -6.92 1.44
N GLN A 69 9.51 -5.71 1.53
CA GLN A 69 10.17 -4.54 2.14
C GLN A 69 9.74 -4.29 3.60
N GLY A 70 9.01 -5.22 4.22
CA GLY A 70 8.59 -5.10 5.62
C GLY A 70 7.40 -4.18 5.86
N TYR A 71 6.62 -3.85 4.81
CA TYR A 71 5.35 -3.09 4.93
C TYR A 71 4.12 -4.01 5.09
N GLY A 72 4.32 -5.33 5.07
CA GLY A 72 3.24 -6.30 5.15
C GLY A 72 2.38 -6.32 3.87
N TRP A 73 1.10 -6.65 4.03
CA TRP A 73 0.16 -6.81 2.90
C TRP A 73 -0.58 -5.51 2.53
N HIS A 74 -0.23 -4.39 3.15
CA HIS A 74 -0.92 -3.12 2.98
C HIS A 74 -0.32 -2.30 1.84
N VAL A 75 -1.04 -2.29 0.73
CA VAL A 75 -0.86 -1.37 -0.40
C VAL A 75 -1.78 -0.19 -0.15
N ASP A 76 -1.25 1.03 -0.26
CA ASP A 76 -2.03 2.26 -0.19
C ASP A 76 -2.55 2.64 -1.58
N ASP A 77 -1.66 2.59 -2.57
CA ASP A 77 -1.99 2.94 -3.96
C ASP A 77 -1.09 2.22 -4.98
N VAL A 78 -1.59 2.02 -6.19
CA VAL A 78 -0.81 1.56 -7.35
C VAL A 78 -0.68 2.73 -8.31
N LYS A 79 0.43 3.46 -8.20
CA LYS A 79 0.71 4.68 -8.98
C LYS A 79 0.90 4.40 -10.46
N SER A 80 1.49 3.26 -10.80
CA SER A 80 1.68 2.84 -12.18
C SER A 80 1.55 1.32 -12.30
N PRO A 81 0.74 0.81 -13.24
CA PRO A 81 0.66 -0.63 -13.52
C PRO A 81 1.88 -1.17 -14.28
N GLY A 82 2.79 -0.29 -14.72
CA GLY A 82 4.00 -0.66 -15.46
C GLY A 82 3.79 -0.88 -16.95
N LYS A 83 4.81 -1.46 -17.60
CA LYS A 83 4.81 -1.82 -19.02
C LYS A 83 4.82 -3.34 -19.20
N THR A 84 3.97 -3.84 -20.09
CA THR A 84 3.98 -5.24 -20.47
C THR A 84 5.19 -5.56 -21.33
N VAL A 85 6.01 -6.52 -20.91
CA VAL A 85 7.16 -7.03 -21.68
C VAL A 85 7.05 -8.54 -21.81
N CYS A 86 7.30 -9.04 -23.01
CA CYS A 86 7.15 -10.45 -23.37
C CYS A 86 8.48 -11.06 -23.78
N VAL A 87 8.67 -12.32 -23.42
CA VAL A 87 9.82 -13.14 -23.79
C VAL A 87 9.36 -14.45 -24.42
N PRO A 88 10.07 -14.96 -25.44
CA PRO A 88 9.70 -16.19 -26.11
C PRO A 88 9.83 -17.39 -25.17
N CYS A 89 9.01 -18.41 -25.41
CA CYS A 89 9.07 -19.67 -24.68
C CYS A 89 10.10 -20.64 -25.27
N ASP A 90 11.02 -21.13 -24.44
CA ASP A 90 12.15 -21.97 -24.86
C ASP A 90 11.76 -23.21 -25.70
N LYS A 91 10.61 -23.83 -25.40
CA LYS A 91 10.18 -25.11 -26.00
C LYS A 91 8.92 -25.01 -26.87
N GLN A 92 8.36 -23.81 -27.02
CA GLN A 92 7.07 -23.60 -27.68
C GLN A 92 7.17 -22.43 -28.65
N THR A 93 7.49 -22.77 -29.90
CA THR A 93 7.63 -21.80 -30.99
C THR A 93 6.35 -21.00 -31.18
N GLY A 94 6.47 -19.68 -31.27
CA GLY A 94 5.34 -18.77 -31.45
C GLY A 94 4.56 -18.42 -30.17
N LEU A 95 4.90 -19.02 -29.02
CA LEU A 95 4.30 -18.69 -27.73
C LEU A 95 5.25 -17.83 -26.88
N GLN A 96 4.65 -16.98 -26.06
CA GLN A 96 5.31 -15.95 -25.26
C GLN A 96 4.89 -16.07 -23.80
N LYS A 97 5.76 -15.59 -22.90
CA LYS A 97 5.45 -15.27 -21.51
C LYS A 97 5.63 -13.78 -21.32
N CYS A 98 4.64 -13.12 -20.72
CA CYS A 98 4.72 -11.70 -20.44
C CYS A 98 4.70 -11.41 -18.94
N ARG A 99 5.27 -10.27 -18.56
CA ARG A 99 5.25 -9.68 -17.22
C ARG A 99 5.02 -8.18 -17.31
N GLN A 100 4.69 -7.55 -16.19
CA GLN A 100 4.75 -6.10 -16.04
C GLN A 100 6.12 -5.69 -15.49
N GLU A 101 6.75 -4.71 -16.13
CA GLU A 101 7.97 -4.06 -15.66
C GLU A 101 7.64 -2.67 -15.13
N ASP A 102 8.42 -2.21 -14.16
CA ASP A 102 8.30 -0.87 -13.57
C ASP A 102 6.92 -0.57 -12.97
N VAL A 103 6.32 -1.56 -12.29
CA VAL A 103 5.10 -1.36 -11.50
C VAL A 103 5.47 -0.52 -10.29
N VAL A 104 4.81 0.64 -10.11
CA VAL A 104 5.06 1.56 -9.01
C VAL A 104 3.92 1.50 -8.01
N VAL A 105 4.24 1.21 -6.75
CA VAL A 105 3.27 1.02 -5.68
C VAL A 105 3.64 1.84 -4.46
N THR A 106 2.65 2.45 -3.83
CA THR A 106 2.78 3.10 -2.53
C THR A 106 2.45 2.08 -1.45
N CYS A 107 3.44 1.68 -0.66
CA CYS A 107 3.26 0.80 0.48
C CYS A 107 3.02 1.61 1.75
N LYS A 108 2.18 1.09 2.65
CA LYS A 108 1.85 1.73 3.92
C LYS A 108 1.99 0.76 5.08
N ARG A 109 2.62 1.19 6.16
CA ARG A 109 2.68 0.44 7.42
C ARG A 109 2.55 1.36 8.61
N ILE A 110 2.08 0.85 9.74
CA ILE A 110 2.04 1.62 10.99
C ILE A 110 3.47 1.91 11.44
N LYS A 111 3.74 3.16 11.82
CA LYS A 111 5.03 3.58 12.37
C LYS A 111 5.27 2.86 13.70
N PRO A 112 6.44 2.24 13.92
CA PRO A 112 6.77 1.66 15.22
C PRO A 112 6.62 2.70 16.35
N GLY A 113 5.97 2.32 17.45
CA GLY A 113 5.67 3.21 18.57
C GLY A 113 4.40 4.05 18.42
N SER A 114 3.70 3.97 17.29
CA SER A 114 2.38 4.59 17.12
C SER A 114 1.29 3.84 17.89
N VAL A 115 0.27 4.57 18.32
CA VAL A 115 -1.03 4.02 18.74
C VAL A 115 -1.60 3.08 17.67
N GLY A 116 -2.27 2.01 18.11
CA GLY A 116 -2.76 0.94 17.23
C GLY A 116 -1.72 -0.13 16.87
N MET A 117 -0.43 0.10 17.12
CA MET A 117 0.57 -0.97 17.12
C MET A 117 0.44 -1.74 18.44
N LEU A 118 -0.20 -2.91 18.43
CA LEU A 118 -0.21 -3.80 19.60
C LEU A 118 1.21 -4.38 19.73
N PRO A 119 2.00 -4.02 20.78
CA PRO A 119 3.27 -4.69 21.00
C PRO A 119 2.97 -6.17 21.26
N GLY A 120 3.55 -7.05 20.45
CA GLY A 120 3.50 -8.48 20.70
C GLY A 120 4.11 -8.73 22.08
N LYS A 121 3.31 -9.29 23.00
CA LYS A 121 3.88 -9.90 24.20
C LYS A 121 4.72 -11.08 23.70
N GLY A 122 6.04 -10.93 23.75
CA GLY A 122 7.00 -12.01 23.54
C GLY A 122 6.84 -13.11 24.58
#